data_AF-A0A956R8Z9-F1
#
_entry.id   AF-A0A956R8Z9-F1
#
_cell.length_a   1.000
_cell.length_b   1.000
_cell.length_c   1.000
_cell.angle_alpha   90.00
_cell.angle_beta   90.00
_cell.angle_gamma   90.00
#
_symmetry.space_group_name_H-M   'P 1'
#
loop_
_entity.id
_entity.type
_entity.pdbx_description
1 polymer ?
#
loop_
_entity_poly.entity_id
_entity_poly.type
_entity_poly.pdbx_seq_one_letter_code
_entity_poly.pdbx_strand_id
1 'polypeptide(L)'
;DGLAGRAVDELSRGFIRPPAPDRDSQAQWSPLAAALAELLAALDVRVAGVAMASFAYPHSCIADRPFVLQPQLEALTPWTTDAQRPMERWKKKDTLVINAVHPFVAPLHALARREPEFAAYTLLKLLNLAVGPLPVEVDAKLATASSQRRAERLEGVR
;
A
#
# COMPACT_ATOMS: atom_id res chain seq x y z
N ASP A 1 28.43 20.12 -15.18
CA ASP A 1 27.90 19.23 -14.12
C ASP A 1 26.94 19.86 -13.11
N GLY A 2 26.97 21.17 -12.83
CA GLY A 2 26.09 21.78 -11.80
C GLY A 2 24.62 22.06 -12.17
N LEU A 3 24.28 22.16 -13.47
CA LEU A 3 22.91 22.45 -13.93
C LEU A 3 22.02 21.19 -14.00
N ALA A 4 22.60 20.06 -14.40
CA ALA A 4 21.90 18.77 -14.43
C ALA A 4 21.54 18.30 -13.00
N GLY A 5 22.46 18.45 -12.03
CA GLY A 5 22.20 18.11 -10.64
C GLY A 5 21.06 18.91 -10.00
N ARG A 6 20.96 20.22 -10.29
CA ARG A 6 19.87 21.08 -9.79
C ARG A 6 18.51 20.74 -10.39
N ALA A 7 18.46 20.47 -11.70
CA ALA A 7 17.22 20.08 -12.36
C ALA A 7 16.69 18.72 -11.87
N VAL A 8 17.59 17.77 -11.58
CA VAL A 8 17.22 16.49 -10.95
C VAL A 8 16.65 16.72 -9.56
N ASP A 9 17.30 17.56 -8.74
CA ASP A 9 16.86 17.88 -7.38
C ASP A 9 15.46 18.53 -7.33
N GLU A 10 15.15 19.42 -8.27
CA GLU A 10 13.83 20.08 -8.36
C GLU A 10 12.73 19.11 -8.80
N LEU A 11 13.01 18.25 -9.79
CA LEU A 11 12.05 17.22 -10.23
C LEU A 11 11.75 16.20 -9.11
N SER A 12 12.76 15.80 -8.33
CA SER A 12 12.57 14.88 -7.20
C SER A 12 11.69 15.42 -6.06
N ARG A 13 11.51 16.75 -5.96
CA ARG A 13 10.59 17.34 -4.97
C ARG A 13 9.13 17.35 -5.42
N GLY A 14 8.89 17.32 -6.72
CA GLY A 14 7.55 17.46 -7.31
C GLY A 14 6.98 16.18 -7.92
N PHE A 15 7.76 15.12 -8.05
CA PHE A 15 7.34 13.88 -8.72
C PHE A 15 7.72 12.64 -7.92
N ILE A 16 6.89 11.61 -8.06
CA ILE A 16 7.09 10.29 -7.45
C ILE A 16 7.18 9.23 -8.54
N ARG A 17 8.06 8.26 -8.32
CA ARG A 17 8.21 7.07 -9.14
C ARG A 17 8.74 5.94 -8.25
N PRO A 18 7.88 5.34 -7.40
CA PRO A 18 8.24 4.12 -6.70
C PRO A 18 8.82 3.10 -7.69
N PRO A 19 9.98 2.50 -7.39
CA PRO A 19 10.57 1.48 -8.24
C PRO A 19 9.65 0.26 -8.29
N ALA A 20 9.67 -0.50 -9.39
CA ALA A 20 9.10 -1.83 -9.35
C ALA A 20 9.81 -2.67 -8.27
N PRO A 21 9.08 -3.48 -7.49
CA PRO A 21 9.71 -4.46 -6.63
C PRO A 21 10.52 -5.44 -7.48
N ASP A 22 11.69 -5.83 -6.98
CA ASP A 22 12.37 -7.01 -7.50
C ASP A 22 11.53 -8.27 -7.20
N ARG A 23 11.86 -9.37 -7.89
CA ARG A 23 11.10 -10.62 -7.82
C ARG A 23 11.08 -11.22 -6.41
N ASP A 24 12.18 -11.11 -5.67
CA ASP A 24 12.31 -11.72 -4.35
C ASP A 24 11.50 -10.92 -3.32
N SER A 25 11.58 -9.59 -3.38
CA SER A 25 10.72 -8.67 -2.66
C SER A 25 9.24 -8.97 -2.97
N GLN A 26 8.88 -9.13 -4.24
CA GLN A 26 7.50 -9.43 -4.61
C GLN A 26 7.01 -10.76 -4.02
N ALA A 27 7.84 -11.81 -4.09
CA ALA A 27 7.52 -13.11 -3.51
C ALA A 27 7.37 -13.03 -1.98
N GLN A 28 8.26 -12.30 -1.31
CA GLN A 28 8.25 -12.10 0.13
C GLN A 28 6.93 -11.48 0.63
N TRP A 29 6.40 -10.51 -0.11
CA TRP A 29 5.19 -9.79 0.29
C TRP A 29 3.91 -10.33 -0.34
N SER A 30 4.00 -11.35 -1.20
CA SER A 30 2.85 -11.92 -1.90
C SER A 30 1.67 -12.30 -0.98
N PRO A 31 1.87 -12.90 0.21
CA PRO A 31 0.75 -13.22 1.10
C PRO A 31 -0.01 -11.98 1.56
N LEU A 32 0.71 -10.89 1.89
CA LEU A 32 0.09 -9.64 2.32
C LEU A 32 -0.62 -8.95 1.15
N ALA A 33 0.02 -8.87 -0.01
CA ALA A 33 -0.54 -8.25 -1.20
C ALA A 33 -1.82 -8.96 -1.67
N ALA A 34 -1.84 -10.30 -1.64
CA ALA A 34 -3.02 -11.09 -1.96
C ALA A 34 -4.17 -10.83 -0.98
N ALA A 35 -3.91 -10.92 0.33
CA ALA A 35 -4.94 -10.68 1.34
C ALA A 35 -5.48 -9.24 1.33
N LEU A 36 -4.64 -8.25 1.02
CA LEU A 36 -5.10 -6.88 0.78
C LEU A 36 -6.06 -6.81 -0.40
N ALA A 37 -5.69 -7.40 -1.54
CA ALA A 37 -6.53 -7.39 -2.73
C ALA A 37 -7.90 -8.06 -2.47
N GLU A 38 -7.91 -9.20 -1.78
CA GLU A 38 -9.13 -9.92 -1.40
C GLU A 38 -9.99 -9.12 -0.43
N LEU A 39 -9.40 -8.49 0.58
CA LEU A 39 -10.11 -7.68 1.56
C LEU A 39 -10.70 -6.41 0.92
N LEU A 40 -9.95 -5.75 0.04
CA LEU A 40 -10.45 -4.60 -0.72
C LEU A 40 -11.61 -4.99 -1.63
N ALA A 41 -11.51 -6.13 -2.32
CA ALA A 41 -12.60 -6.67 -3.14
C ALA A 41 -13.85 -7.00 -2.30
N ALA A 42 -13.69 -7.57 -1.11
CA ALA A 42 -14.80 -7.87 -0.20
C ALA A 42 -15.53 -6.62 0.30
N LEU A 43 -14.86 -5.46 0.28
CA LEU A 43 -15.42 -4.16 0.65
C LEU A 43 -15.93 -3.34 -0.55
N ASP A 44 -15.91 -3.93 -1.75
CA ASP A 44 -16.16 -3.25 -3.05
C ASP A 44 -15.26 -2.02 -3.28
N VAL A 45 -14.09 -1.99 -2.62
CA VAL A 45 -13.05 -1.00 -2.88
C VAL A 45 -12.21 -1.50 -4.05
N ARG A 46 -12.48 -0.96 -5.24
CA ARG A 46 -11.79 -1.38 -6.46
C ARG A 46 -10.53 -0.56 -6.65
N VAL A 47 -9.40 -1.23 -6.64
CA VAL A 47 -8.08 -0.74 -7.09
C VAL A 47 -7.63 -1.57 -8.29
N ALA A 48 -6.78 -1.00 -9.14
CA ALA A 48 -6.17 -1.69 -10.27
C ALA A 48 -5.18 -2.77 -9.82
N GLY A 49 -4.59 -2.60 -8.64
CA GLY A 49 -3.67 -3.56 -8.06
C GLY A 49 -3.11 -3.10 -6.71
N VAL A 50 -2.36 -4.01 -6.08
CA VAL A 50 -1.60 -3.78 -4.86
C VAL A 50 -0.15 -4.14 -5.15
N ALA A 51 0.77 -3.23 -4.84
CA ALA A 51 2.20 -3.42 -5.02
C ALA A 51 2.96 -2.99 -3.77
N MET A 52 4.11 -3.60 -3.55
CA MET A 52 5.05 -3.24 -2.50
C MET A 52 6.29 -2.66 -3.16
N ALA A 53 6.84 -1.57 -2.65
CA ALA A 53 8.08 -0.99 -3.15
C ALA A 53 8.85 -0.32 -2.01
N SER A 54 10.15 -0.09 -2.19
CA SER A 54 10.91 0.77 -1.29
C SER A 54 10.77 2.22 -1.74
N PHE A 55 10.34 3.11 -0.85
CA PHE A 55 10.33 4.55 -1.13
C PHE A 55 11.64 5.24 -0.74
N ALA A 56 12.61 4.49 -0.23
CA ALA A 56 13.93 4.99 0.18
C ALA A 56 14.91 5.10 -1.00
N TYR A 57 14.45 5.65 -2.13
CA TYR A 57 15.31 5.97 -3.27
C TYR A 57 15.89 7.39 -3.14
N PRO A 58 17.03 7.70 -3.80
CA PRO A 58 17.66 9.01 -3.72
C PRO A 58 16.68 10.16 -4.00
N HIS A 59 16.70 11.18 -3.14
CA HIS A 59 15.86 12.38 -3.24
C HIS A 59 14.35 12.13 -3.19
N SER A 60 13.90 10.96 -2.72
CA SER A 60 12.48 10.63 -2.60
C SER A 60 11.72 11.60 -1.69
N CYS A 61 10.72 12.29 -2.25
CA CYS A 61 9.80 13.15 -1.50
C CYS A 61 8.72 12.37 -0.72
N ILE A 62 8.71 11.03 -0.82
CA ILE A 62 7.75 10.14 -0.16
C ILE A 62 8.42 9.08 0.71
N ALA A 63 9.70 9.24 1.06
CA ALA A 63 10.46 8.24 1.82
C ALA A 63 9.81 7.91 3.19
N ASP A 64 9.18 8.90 3.82
CA ASP A 64 8.49 8.80 5.11
C ASP A 64 7.01 8.39 4.99
N ARG A 65 6.53 8.13 3.77
CA ARG A 65 5.12 7.82 3.53
C ARG A 65 4.88 6.32 3.55
N PRO A 66 3.78 5.86 4.18
CA PRO A 66 3.49 4.42 4.25
C PRO A 66 2.91 3.87 2.94
N PHE A 67 2.29 4.71 2.11
CA PHE A 67 1.73 4.32 0.81
C PHE A 67 1.58 5.53 -0.12
N VAL A 68 1.40 5.26 -1.41
CA VAL A 68 0.89 6.21 -2.40
C VAL A 68 -0.09 5.49 -3.35
N LEU A 69 -0.99 6.24 -3.95
CA LEU A 69 -1.86 5.77 -5.03
C LEU A 69 -1.31 6.27 -6.36
N GLN A 70 -1.07 5.36 -7.30
CA GLN A 70 -0.59 5.69 -8.65
C GLN A 70 -1.50 5.14 -9.74
N PRO A 71 -1.62 5.78 -10.90
CA PRO A 71 -2.39 5.22 -12.02
C PRO A 71 -1.78 3.92 -12.57
N GLN A 72 -0.46 3.77 -12.48
CA GLN A 72 0.29 2.60 -12.90
C GLN A 72 1.60 2.53 -12.09
N LEU A 73 2.09 1.32 -11.85
CA LEU A 73 3.41 1.10 -11.26
C LEU A 73 4.51 1.73 -12.15
N GLU A 74 5.56 2.26 -11.53
CA GLU A 74 6.72 2.90 -12.19
C GLU A 74 6.41 4.14 -13.04
N ALA A 75 5.16 4.60 -13.07
CA ALA A 75 4.82 5.86 -13.71
C ALA A 75 5.43 7.02 -12.92
N LEU A 76 6.10 7.92 -13.64
CA LEU A 76 6.51 9.20 -13.07
C LEU A 76 5.27 10.09 -12.98
N THR A 77 4.77 10.33 -11.77
CA THR A 77 3.57 11.13 -11.54
C THR A 77 3.87 12.31 -10.63
N PRO A 78 3.23 13.47 -10.82
CA PRO A 78 3.33 14.57 -9.87
C PRO A 78 2.95 14.11 -8.47
N TRP A 79 3.74 14.51 -7.47
CA TRP A 79 3.36 14.39 -6.08
C TRP A 79 2.27 15.40 -5.77
N THR A 80 1.12 14.91 -5.33
CA THR A 80 0.01 15.74 -4.84
C THR A 80 -0.54 15.10 -3.57
N THR A 81 -1.22 15.90 -2.74
CA THR A 81 -1.90 15.37 -1.55
C THR A 81 -2.96 14.32 -1.90
N ASP A 82 -3.54 14.40 -3.11
CA ASP A 82 -4.47 13.38 -3.60
C ASP A 82 -3.80 12.00 -3.79
N ALA A 83 -2.48 11.90 -3.94
CA ALA A 83 -1.77 10.62 -3.99
C ALA A 83 -1.82 9.86 -2.64
N GLN A 84 -2.23 10.53 -1.56
CA GLN A 84 -2.52 9.93 -0.25
C GLN A 84 -3.87 10.40 0.26
N ARG A 85 -4.90 9.57 0.03
CA ARG A 85 -6.27 9.87 0.43
C ARG A 85 -6.91 8.68 1.13
N PRO A 86 -7.97 8.90 1.94
CA PRO A 86 -8.71 7.84 2.60
C PRO A 86 -9.25 6.80 1.61
N MET A 87 -9.42 5.57 2.08
CA MET A 87 -9.79 4.41 1.27
C MET A 87 -11.09 4.60 0.48
N GLU A 88 -12.04 5.35 1.04
CA GLU A 88 -13.33 5.67 0.42
C GLU A 88 -13.19 6.53 -0.83
N ARG A 89 -12.04 7.21 -1.01
CA ARG A 89 -11.73 8.03 -2.18
C ARG A 89 -10.85 7.31 -3.20
N TRP A 90 -10.50 6.05 -2.98
CA TRP A 90 -9.73 5.26 -3.93
C TRP A 90 -10.60 4.94 -5.17
N LYS A 91 -9.96 4.82 -6.32
CA LYS A 91 -10.56 4.70 -7.64
C LYS A 91 -10.10 3.41 -8.27
N LYS A 92 -10.94 2.82 -9.12
CA LYS A 92 -10.65 1.60 -9.88
C LYS A 92 -9.32 1.62 -10.64
N LYS A 93 -8.87 2.80 -11.08
CA LYS A 93 -7.62 2.98 -11.81
C LYS A 93 -6.38 3.17 -10.91
N ASP A 94 -6.56 3.27 -9.60
CA ASP A 94 -5.43 3.43 -8.69
C ASP A 94 -4.78 2.08 -8.42
N THR A 95 -3.47 2.05 -8.47
CA THR A 95 -2.62 1.01 -7.88
C THR A 95 -2.22 1.50 -6.50
N LEU A 96 -2.52 0.72 -5.47
CA LEU A 96 -2.02 0.95 -4.12
C LEU A 96 -0.57 0.49 -4.05
N VAL A 97 0.37 1.43 -3.92
CA VAL A 97 1.78 1.13 -3.73
C VAL A 97 2.14 1.37 -2.27
N ILE A 98 2.61 0.34 -1.58
CA ILE A 98 2.93 0.36 -0.15
C ILE A 98 4.44 0.39 0.03
N ASN A 99 4.89 1.23 0.96
CA ASN A 99 6.30 1.34 1.32
C ASN A 99 6.74 0.16 2.18
N ALA A 100 7.39 -0.83 1.58
CA ALA A 100 7.81 -2.08 2.22
C ALA A 100 8.78 -1.88 3.39
N VAL A 101 9.57 -0.80 3.35
CA VAL A 101 10.57 -0.48 4.39
C VAL A 101 10.03 0.48 5.45
N HIS A 102 8.77 0.90 5.34
CA HIS A 102 8.18 1.81 6.31
C HIS A 102 8.06 1.11 7.69
N PRO A 103 8.39 1.77 8.82
CA PRO A 103 8.35 1.16 10.15
C PRO A 103 6.98 0.57 10.54
N PHE A 104 5.89 1.09 9.98
CA PHE A 104 4.53 0.56 10.20
C PHE A 104 4.24 -0.71 9.39
N VAL A 105 4.94 -0.90 8.27
CA VAL A 105 4.68 -1.97 7.30
C VAL A 105 5.63 -3.14 7.54
N ALA A 106 6.91 -2.87 7.81
CA ALA A 106 7.95 -3.88 7.96
C ALA A 106 7.57 -5.01 8.96
N PRO A 107 6.99 -4.75 10.15
CA PRO A 107 6.60 -5.80 11.08
C PRO A 107 5.48 -6.71 10.54
N LEU A 108 4.64 -6.21 9.64
CA LEU A 108 3.49 -6.94 9.10
C LEU A 108 3.92 -8.06 8.15
N HIS A 109 5.15 -8.03 7.62
CA HIS A 109 5.68 -9.13 6.80
C HIS A 109 5.63 -10.47 7.55
N ALA A 110 6.18 -10.52 8.77
CA ALA A 110 6.20 -11.76 9.55
C ALA A 110 4.80 -12.19 9.97
N LEU A 111 3.91 -11.23 10.24
CA LEU A 111 2.51 -11.51 10.55
C LEU A 111 1.79 -12.10 9.34
N ALA A 112 1.96 -11.53 8.15
CA ALA A 112 1.26 -11.95 6.95
C ALA A 112 1.58 -13.38 6.51
N ARG A 113 2.76 -13.90 6.88
CA ARG A 113 3.12 -15.30 6.64
C ARG A 113 2.29 -16.30 7.44
N ARG A 114 1.69 -15.87 8.56
CA ARG A 114 0.91 -16.73 9.48
C ARG A 114 -0.57 -16.38 9.47
N GLU A 115 -0.86 -15.08 9.45
CA GLU A 115 -2.18 -14.48 9.56
C GLU A 115 -2.33 -13.35 8.51
N PRO A 116 -2.36 -13.70 7.21
CA PRO A 116 -2.38 -12.72 6.12
C PRO A 116 -3.59 -11.77 6.17
N GLU A 117 -4.78 -12.26 6.52
CA GLU A 117 -6.00 -11.45 6.59
C GLU A 117 -5.94 -10.43 7.73
N PHE A 118 -5.36 -10.82 8.87
CA PHE A 118 -5.19 -9.93 10.01
C PHE A 118 -4.10 -8.89 9.76
N ALA A 119 -3.02 -9.27 9.06
CA ALA A 119 -2.00 -8.34 8.60
C ALA A 119 -2.57 -7.31 7.61
N ALA A 120 -3.39 -7.76 6.65
CA ALA A 120 -4.05 -6.87 5.67
C ALA A 120 -5.01 -5.89 6.36
N TYR A 121 -5.83 -6.38 7.30
CA TYR A 121 -6.70 -5.53 8.13
C TYR A 121 -5.90 -4.46 8.88
N THR A 122 -4.85 -4.89 9.59
CA THR A 122 -4.00 -4.00 10.38
C THR A 122 -3.37 -2.94 9.49
N LEU A 123 -2.88 -3.33 8.30
CA LEU A 123 -2.29 -2.41 7.36
C LEU A 123 -3.30 -1.39 6.85
N LEU A 124 -4.47 -1.81 6.34
CA LEU A 124 -5.49 -0.88 5.83
C LEU A 124 -5.93 0.13 6.90
N LYS A 125 -6.03 -0.30 8.16
CA LYS A 125 -6.30 0.58 9.30
C LYS A 125 -5.20 1.63 9.47
N LEU A 126 -3.93 1.22 9.47
CA LEU A 126 -2.79 2.12 9.57
C LEU A 126 -2.70 3.10 8.38
N LEU A 127 -2.99 2.63 7.17
CA LEU A 127 -2.97 3.48 5.97
C LEU A 127 -4.05 4.58 6.03
N ASN A 128 -5.26 4.25 6.49
CA ASN A 128 -6.31 5.24 6.69
C ASN A 128 -5.94 6.23 7.79
N LEU A 129 -5.43 5.75 8.92
CA LEU A 129 -4.98 6.60 10.03
C LEU A 129 -3.83 7.54 9.67
N ALA A 130 -3.01 7.18 8.67
CA ALA A 130 -1.94 8.04 8.17
C ALA A 130 -2.46 9.27 7.37
N VAL A 131 -3.70 9.23 6.88
CA VAL A 131 -4.31 10.31 6.08
C VAL A 131 -5.48 11.00 6.77
N GLY A 132 -6.08 10.38 7.79
CA GLY A 132 -7.19 10.95 8.54
C GLY A 132 -7.82 9.97 9.53
N PRO A 133 -8.89 10.35 10.23
CA PRO A 133 -9.61 9.44 11.10
C PRO A 133 -10.23 8.29 10.28
N LEU A 134 -10.16 7.07 10.82
CA LEU A 134 -10.87 5.91 10.25
C LEU A 134 -12.32 5.92 10.78
N PRO A 135 -13.34 6.03 9.91
CA PRO A 135 -14.74 5.93 10.35
C PRO A 135 -15.02 4.58 11.01
N VAL A 136 -15.81 4.59 12.09
CA VAL A 136 -16.11 3.38 12.89
C VAL A 136 -16.77 2.31 12.04
N GLU A 137 -17.67 2.70 11.14
CA GLU A 137 -18.39 1.81 10.24
C GLU A 137 -17.44 1.12 9.26
N VAL A 138 -16.38 1.82 8.83
CA VAL A 138 -15.37 1.28 7.92
C VAL A 138 -14.45 0.32 8.68
N ASP A 139 -14.03 0.65 9.90
CA ASP A 139 -13.26 -0.25 10.76
C ASP A 139 -14.03 -1.55 11.06
N ALA A 140 -15.32 -1.44 11.39
CA ALA A 140 -16.17 -2.59 11.67
C ALA A 140 -16.33 -3.52 10.44
N LYS A 141 -16.53 -2.95 9.25
CA LYS A 141 -16.57 -3.70 8.00
C LYS A 141 -15.25 -4.40 7.71
N LEU A 142 -14.14 -3.69 7.87
CA LEU A 142 -12.79 -4.22 7.70
C LEU A 142 -12.52 -5.42 8.63
N ALA A 143 -12.84 -5.27 9.92
CA ALA A 143 -12.68 -6.33 10.92
C ALA A 143 -13.55 -7.56 10.62
N THR A 144 -14.79 -7.33 10.21
CA THR A 144 -15.74 -8.39 9.85
C THR A 144 -15.26 -9.17 8.63
N ALA A 145 -14.91 -8.47 7.54
CA ALA A 145 -14.44 -9.09 6.32
C ALA A 145 -13.13 -9.85 6.52
N SER A 146 -12.18 -9.29 7.29
CA SER A 146 -10.93 -9.98 7.64
C SER A 146 -11.17 -11.26 8.43
N SER A 147 -12.09 -11.23 9.41
CA SER A 147 -12.43 -12.40 10.23
C SER A 147 -13.11 -13.50 9.42
N GLN A 148 -14.03 -13.13 8.51
CA GLN A 148 -14.70 -14.07 7.61
C GLN A 148 -13.70 -14.77 6.70
N ARG A 149 -12.82 -14.01 6.03
CA ARG A 149 -11.78 -14.59 5.14
C ARG A 149 -10.82 -15.51 5.88
N ARG A 150 -10.43 -15.10 7.10
CA ARG A 150 -9.60 -15.94 7.97
C ARG A 150 -10.29 -17.26 8.30
N ALA A 151 -11.59 -17.23 8.62
CA ALA A 151 -12.36 -18.45 8.88
C ALA A 151 -12.43 -19.34 7.63
N GLU A 152 -12.76 -18.78 6.46
CA GLU A 152 -12.82 -19.49 5.18
C GLU A 152 -11.49 -20.20 4.85
N ARG A 153 -10.35 -19.52 5.01
CA ARG A 153 -9.03 -20.12 4.80
C ARG A 153 -8.76 -21.27 5.78
N LEU A 154 -9.07 -21.10 7.06
CA LEU A 154 -8.81 -22.13 8.08
C LEU A 154 -9.71 -23.36 7.91
N GLU A 155 -10.93 -23.17 7.40
CA GLU A 155 -11.85 -24.26 7.07
C GLU A 155 -11.44 -24.97 5.78
N GLY A 156 -11.02 -24.23 4.75
CA GLY A 156 -10.57 -24.79 3.46
C GLY A 156 -9.20 -25.47 3.48
N VAL A 157 -8.45 -25.35 4.59
CA VAL A 157 -7.18 -26.07 4.83
C VAL A 157 -7.43 -27.43 5.52
N ARG A 158 -8.65 -27.69 6.01
CA ARG A 158 -9.05 -29.01 6.56
C ARG A 158 -9.53 -29.93 5.45
#